data_AF-A0A0F9GYW5-F1
#
_entry.id   AF-A0A0F9GYW5-F1
#
_cell.length_a   1.000
_cell.length_b   1.000
_cell.length_c   1.000
_cell.angle_alpha   90.00
_cell.angle_beta   90.00
_cell.angle_gamma   90.00
#
_symmetry.space_group_name_H-M   'P 1'
#
loop_
_entity.id
_entity.type
_entity.pdbx_description
1 polymer ?
#
loop_
_entity_poly.entity_id
_entity_poly.type
_entity_poly.pdbx_seq_one_letter_code
_entity_poly.pdbx_strand_id
1 'polypeptide(L)'
;MKLLWVTYFILNINAAIDTGKYQDISVEEVEDHIDGGDLIPYLRERLEGDLDLTFIKEQDSEELNAKLNDILVAQRGNERSKWGIENSGLCLLVAWANEIMQREAGQQVA
;
A
#
# COMPACT_ATOMS: atom_id res chain seq x y z
N MET A 1 5.12 -13.81 1.87
CA MET A 1 3.78 -13.25 2.18
C MET A 1 2.75 -14.04 1.42
N LYS A 2 1.58 -14.32 2.01
CA LYS A 2 0.47 -14.92 1.25
C LYS A 2 -0.12 -13.85 0.34
N LEU A 3 -0.27 -14.13 -0.96
CA LEU A 3 -0.92 -13.24 -1.93
C LEU A 3 -2.29 -12.76 -1.47
N LEU A 4 -3.02 -13.62 -0.76
CA LEU A 4 -4.31 -13.29 -0.15
C LEU A 4 -4.26 -12.04 0.74
N TRP A 5 -3.14 -11.78 1.43
CA TRP A 5 -2.99 -10.60 2.29
C TRP A 5 -2.84 -9.31 1.50
N VAL A 6 -2.11 -9.33 0.38
CA VAL A 6 -1.98 -8.15 -0.47
C VAL A 6 -3.31 -7.83 -1.14
N THR A 7 -4.02 -8.85 -1.64
CA THR A 7 -5.38 -8.66 -2.16
C THR A 7 -6.33 -8.13 -1.08
N TYR A 8 -6.26 -8.66 0.14
CA TYR A 8 -7.08 -8.18 1.26
C TYR A 8 -6.74 -6.72 1.63
N PHE A 9 -5.47 -6.34 1.63
CA PHE A 9 -5.03 -4.96 1.81
C PHE A 9 -5.60 -4.03 0.73
N ILE A 10 -5.50 -4.42 -0.56
CA ILE A 10 -6.08 -3.66 -1.68
C ILE A 10 -7.58 -3.42 -1.49
N LEU A 11 -8.33 -4.47 -1.14
CA LEU A 11 -9.79 -4.37 -0.97
C LEU A 11 -10.17 -3.41 0.17
N ASN A 12 -9.44 -3.45 1.28
CA ASN A 12 -9.69 -2.56 2.41
C ASN A 12 -9.32 -1.10 2.11
N ILE A 13 -8.18 -0.85 1.47
CA ILE A 13 -7.80 0.51 1.06
C ILE A 13 -8.79 1.07 0.04
N ASN A 14 -9.24 0.26 -0.92
CA ASN A 14 -10.27 0.65 -1.89
C ASN A 14 -11.59 1.04 -1.20
N ALA A 15 -12.03 0.27 -0.20
CA ALA A 15 -13.21 0.61 0.59
C ALA A 15 -13.02 1.94 1.35
N ALA A 16 -11.85 2.17 1.93
CA ALA A 16 -11.57 3.42 2.62
C ALA A 16 -11.54 4.64 1.68
N ILE A 17 -11.03 4.47 0.45
CA ILE A 17 -11.08 5.50 -0.60
C ILE A 17 -12.54 5.90 -0.91
N ASP A 18 -13.44 4.92 -1.03
CA ASP A 18 -14.85 5.14 -1.37
C ASP A 18 -15.60 6.02 -0.35
N THR A 19 -15.14 6.04 0.91
CA THR A 19 -15.72 6.91 1.94
C THR A 19 -15.54 8.40 1.64
N GLY A 20 -14.53 8.77 0.84
CA GLY A 20 -14.14 10.15 0.57
C GLY A 20 -13.51 10.89 1.75
N LYS A 21 -13.36 10.26 2.92
CA LYS A 21 -12.88 10.92 4.16
C LYS A 21 -11.37 11.19 4.18
N TYR A 22 -10.60 10.40 3.44
CA TYR A 22 -9.14 10.34 3.54
C TYR A 22 -8.43 10.86 2.28
N GLN A 23 -9.08 11.78 1.57
CA GLN A 23 -8.55 12.38 0.34
C GLN A 23 -7.34 13.29 0.60
N ASP A 24 -7.12 13.66 1.86
CA ASP A 24 -6.00 14.48 2.34
C ASP A 24 -4.71 13.68 2.57
N ILE A 25 -4.77 12.34 2.65
CA ILE A 25 -3.57 11.50 2.71
C ILE A 25 -2.81 11.61 1.40
N SER A 26 -1.66 12.29 1.45
CA SER A 26 -0.84 12.59 0.29
C SER A 26 0.05 11.42 -0.13
N VAL A 27 0.60 11.49 -1.34
CA VAL A 27 1.65 10.57 -1.80
C VAL A 27 2.87 10.63 -0.88
N GLU A 28 3.38 11.83 -0.59
CA GLU A 28 4.56 12.06 0.25
C GLU A 28 4.39 11.45 1.67
N GLU A 29 3.24 11.68 2.30
CA GLU A 29 2.93 11.12 3.63
C GLU A 29 2.99 9.59 3.65
N VAL A 30 2.45 8.94 2.61
CA VAL A 30 2.54 7.48 2.48
C VAL A 30 3.97 7.02 2.26
N GLU A 31 4.74 7.71 1.42
CA GLU A 31 6.13 7.38 1.16
C GLU A 31 6.98 7.50 2.44
N ASP A 32 6.77 8.54 3.24
CA ASP A 32 7.47 8.74 4.51
C ASP A 32 7.21 7.60 5.49
N HIS A 33 5.96 7.12 5.59
CA HIS A 33 5.61 5.98 6.44
C HIS A 33 6.13 4.63 5.90
N ILE A 34 6.26 4.49 4.58
CA ILE A 34 6.92 3.32 3.98
C ILE A 34 8.43 3.34 4.30
N ASP A 35 9.08 4.49 4.19
CA ASP A 35 10.49 4.65 4.56
C ASP A 35 10.73 4.47 6.06
N GLY A 36 9.79 4.93 6.89
CA GLY A 36 9.81 4.79 8.35
C GLY A 36 9.55 3.37 8.85
N GLY A 37 8.99 2.49 8.01
CA GLY A 37 8.64 1.12 8.40
C GLY A 37 7.36 1.00 9.22
N ASP A 38 6.56 2.07 9.30
CA ASP A 38 5.39 2.19 10.19
C ASP A 38 4.07 2.41 9.44
N LEU A 39 4.04 2.14 8.13
CA LEU A 39 2.83 2.30 7.29
C LEU A 39 1.60 1.62 7.86
N ILE A 40 1.67 0.35 8.25
CA ILE A 40 0.48 -0.37 8.74
C ILE A 40 -0.02 0.16 10.09
N PRO A 41 0.83 0.38 11.11
CA PRO A 41 0.45 1.12 12.31
C PRO A 41 -0.22 2.47 12.00
N TYR A 42 0.40 3.28 11.14
CA TYR A 42 -0.14 4.57 10.71
C TYR A 42 -1.53 4.42 10.07
N LEU A 43 -1.71 3.51 9.12
CA LEU A 43 -2.99 3.30 8.45
C LEU A 43 -4.08 2.83 9.41
N ARG A 44 -3.75 1.98 10.39
CA ARG A 44 -4.71 1.53 11.41
C ARG A 44 -5.23 2.67 12.27
N GLU A 45 -4.35 3.60 12.64
CA GLU A 45 -4.72 4.79 13.41
C GLU A 45 -5.47 5.79 12.53
N ARG A 46 -4.93 6.09 11.35
CA ARG A 46 -5.42 7.14 10.46
C ARG A 46 -6.77 6.83 9.84
N LEU A 47 -7.05 5.55 9.58
CA LEU A 47 -8.28 5.05 8.96
C LEU A 47 -9.13 4.23 9.95
N GLU A 48 -9.02 4.51 11.25
CA GLU A 48 -9.77 3.82 12.28
C GLU A 48 -11.28 3.81 11.98
N GLY A 49 -11.89 2.61 12.01
CA GLY A 49 -13.31 2.40 11.75
C GLY A 49 -13.68 2.17 10.28
N ASP A 50 -12.84 2.58 9.33
CA ASP A 50 -13.04 2.37 7.89
C ASP A 50 -12.00 1.42 7.27
N LEU A 51 -11.06 0.92 8.09
CA LEU A 51 -10.02 -0.03 7.68
C LEU A 51 -9.98 -1.25 8.62
N ASP A 52 -10.12 -2.45 8.05
CA ASP A 52 -9.91 -3.71 8.76
C ASP A 52 -8.67 -4.44 8.22
N LEU A 53 -7.56 -4.33 8.94
CA LEU A 53 -6.34 -5.10 8.68
C LEU A 53 -6.04 -6.10 9.80
N THR A 54 -7.06 -6.57 10.52
CA THR A 54 -6.89 -7.46 11.69
C THR A 54 -6.18 -8.78 11.35
N PHE A 55 -6.31 -9.24 10.10
CA PHE A 55 -5.64 -10.46 9.64
C PHE A 55 -4.17 -10.29 9.24
N ILE A 56 -3.70 -9.05 9.06
CA ILE A 56 -2.28 -8.77 8.77
C ILE A 56 -1.53 -8.72 10.10
N LYS A 57 -0.74 -9.76 10.39
CA LYS A 57 0.08 -9.81 11.61
C LYS A 57 1.34 -8.96 11.45
N GLU A 58 2.06 -8.76 12.55
CA GLU A 58 3.30 -7.95 12.57
C GLU A 58 4.30 -8.37 11.48
N GLN A 59 4.63 -9.66 11.43
CA GLN A 59 5.51 -10.24 10.41
C GLN A 59 5.01 -10.02 8.97
N ASP A 60 3.69 -10.04 8.74
CA ASP A 60 3.10 -9.83 7.42
C ASP A 60 3.14 -8.33 7.06
N SER A 61 3.01 -7.45 8.06
CA SER A 61 3.16 -6.00 7.94
C SER A 61 4.59 -5.60 7.59
N GLU A 62 5.58 -6.13 8.31
CA GLU A 62 7.01 -5.91 8.02
C GLU A 62 7.35 -6.36 6.59
N GLU A 63 6.87 -7.54 6.18
CA GLU A 63 7.12 -8.05 4.83
C GLU A 63 6.42 -7.19 3.74
N LEU A 64 5.18 -6.76 3.98
CA LEU A 64 4.48 -5.86 3.06
C LEU A 64 5.22 -4.52 2.93
N ASN A 65 5.65 -3.94 4.06
CA ASN A 65 6.38 -2.68 4.05
C ASN A 65 7.71 -2.80 3.31
N ALA A 66 8.46 -3.89 3.51
CA ALA A 66 9.71 -4.13 2.79
C ALA A 66 9.49 -4.16 1.26
N LYS A 67 8.44 -4.85 0.79
CA LYS A 67 8.12 -4.90 -0.65
C LYS A 67 7.65 -3.55 -1.21
N LEU A 68 6.90 -2.77 -0.43
CA LEU A 68 6.54 -1.41 -0.80
C LEU A 68 7.77 -0.51 -0.87
N ASN A 69 8.70 -0.65 0.08
CA ASN A 69 9.96 0.09 0.09
C ASN A 69 10.83 -0.26 -1.13
N ASP A 70 10.90 -1.54 -1.53
CA ASP A 70 11.59 -1.95 -2.77
C ASP A 70 11.02 -1.25 -4.01
N ILE A 71 9.70 -1.03 -4.06
CA ILE A 71 9.06 -0.26 -5.14
C ILE A 71 9.40 1.23 -5.00
N LEU A 72 9.26 1.79 -3.80
CA LEU A 72 9.57 3.19 -3.51
C LEU A 72 11.00 3.56 -3.94
N VAL A 73 12.00 2.81 -3.48
CA VAL A 73 13.41 3.04 -3.83
C VAL A 73 13.64 2.98 -5.34
N ALA A 74 12.96 2.07 -6.03
CA ALA A 74 13.11 1.90 -7.48
C ALA A 74 12.33 2.93 -8.31
N GLN A 75 11.31 3.59 -7.74
CA GLN A 75 10.32 4.33 -8.52
C GLN A 75 10.02 5.74 -8.03
N ARG A 76 10.52 6.16 -6.85
CA ARG A 76 10.29 7.48 -6.27
C ARG A 76 10.45 8.60 -7.31
N GLY A 77 9.47 9.50 -7.34
CA GLY A 77 9.38 10.61 -8.28
C GLY A 77 8.84 10.23 -9.66
N ASN A 78 8.42 8.98 -9.88
CA ASN A 78 7.84 8.50 -11.13
C ASN A 78 6.38 8.04 -10.96
N GLU A 79 5.72 8.41 -9.86
CA GLU A 79 4.37 7.96 -9.49
C GLU A 79 3.38 8.33 -10.59
N ARG A 80 3.45 9.58 -11.03
CA ARG A 80 2.60 10.12 -12.10
C ARG A 80 2.84 9.45 -13.44
N SER A 81 4.10 9.23 -13.82
CA SER A 81 4.45 8.72 -15.15
C SER A 81 4.19 7.21 -15.28
N LYS A 82 4.35 6.45 -14.19
CA LYS A 82 4.13 4.99 -14.19
C LYS A 82 2.72 4.58 -13.81
N TRP A 83 2.11 5.29 -12.87
CA TRP A 83 0.84 4.87 -12.25
C TRP A 83 -0.30 5.86 -12.49
N GLY A 84 -0.01 7.05 -13.02
CA GLY A 84 -1.02 8.10 -13.22
C GLY A 84 -1.53 8.72 -11.93
N ILE A 85 -0.79 8.55 -10.82
CA ILE A 85 -1.17 9.00 -9.48
C ILE A 85 -0.25 10.14 -9.04
N GLU A 86 -0.85 11.22 -8.55
CA GLU A 86 -0.14 12.44 -8.17
C GLU A 86 -0.57 12.97 -6.80
N ASN A 87 -1.82 12.71 -6.38
CA ASN A 87 -2.40 13.36 -5.20
C ASN A 87 -2.70 12.39 -4.05
N SER A 88 -3.32 11.24 -4.34
CA SER A 88 -3.85 10.34 -3.30
C SER A 88 -2.84 9.26 -2.95
N GLY A 89 -2.35 9.28 -1.71
CA GLY A 89 -1.50 8.22 -1.17
C GLY A 89 -2.21 6.88 -1.11
N LEU A 90 -3.51 6.85 -0.80
CA LEU A 90 -4.29 5.62 -0.79
C LEU A 90 -4.41 4.98 -2.18
N CYS A 91 -4.62 5.78 -3.23
CA CYS A 91 -4.57 5.27 -4.60
C CYS A 91 -3.20 4.69 -4.95
N LEU A 92 -2.11 5.34 -4.48
CA LEU A 92 -0.74 4.86 -4.71
C LEU A 92 -0.52 3.48 -4.06
N LEU A 93 -1.00 3.30 -2.83
CA LEU A 93 -0.94 2.02 -2.13
C LEU A 93 -1.68 0.91 -2.89
N VAL A 94 -2.84 1.20 -3.48
CA VAL A 94 -3.55 0.24 -4.33
C VAL A 94 -2.71 -0.12 -5.57
N ALA A 95 -2.11 0.86 -6.25
CA ALA A 95 -1.28 0.62 -7.42
C ALA A 95 -0.05 -0.23 -7.08
N TRP A 96 0.66 0.09 -6.00
CA TRP A 96 1.88 -0.63 -5.61
C TRP A 96 1.60 -2.01 -5.02
N ALA A 97 0.48 -2.19 -4.30
CA ALA A 97 0.06 -3.53 -3.89
C ALA A 97 -0.30 -4.41 -5.11
N ASN A 98 -0.90 -3.84 -6.16
CA ASN A 98 -1.10 -4.57 -7.43
C ASN A 98 0.22 -4.90 -8.14
N GLU A 99 1.23 -4.03 -8.07
CA GLU A 99 2.57 -4.31 -8.59
C GLU A 99 3.24 -5.46 -7.84
N ILE A 100 3.12 -5.51 -6.50
CA ILE A 100 3.59 -6.64 -5.69
C ILE A 100 2.94 -7.95 -6.19
N MET A 101 1.61 -7.95 -6.34
CA MET A 101 0.87 -9.11 -6.85
C MET A 101 1.36 -9.56 -8.22
N GLN A 102 1.61 -8.62 -9.14
CA GLN A 102 2.12 -8.93 -10.48
C GLN A 102 3.52 -9.55 -10.46
N ARG A 103 4.44 -9.00 -9.65
CA ARG A 103 5.80 -9.55 -9.52
C ARG A 103 5.78 -10.97 -8.97
N GLU A 104 4.98 -11.22 -7.94
CA GLU A 104 4.86 -12.54 -7.32
C GLU A 104 4.18 -13.56 -8.25
N ALA A 105 3.15 -13.16 -8.98
CA ALA A 105 2.52 -14.02 -9.97
C ALA A 105 3.47 -14.34 -11.13
N GLY A 106 4.24 -13.35 -11.60
CA GLY A 106 5.25 -13.52 -12.65
C GLY A 106 6.39 -14.46 -12.26
N GLN A 107 6.84 -14.42 -11.00
CA GLN A 107 7.86 -15.35 -10.49
C GLN A 107 7.39 -16.81 -10.44
N GLN A 108 6.08 -17.07 -10.38
CA GLN A 108 5.54 -18.43 -10.34
C GLN A 108 5.37 -19.07 -11.73
N VAL A 109 5.41 -18.28 -12.79
CA VAL A 109 5.29 -18.75 -14.20
C VAL A 109 6.60 -18.68 -14.98
N ALA A 110 7.69 -18.20 -14.36
CA ALA A 110 9.05 -18.15 -14.90
C ALA A 110 9.89 -19.33 -14.38
#